data_AF-D3K8N6-F1
#
_entry.id   AF-D3K8N6-F1
#
_cell.length_a   1.000
_cell.length_b   1.000
_cell.length_c   1.000
_cell.angle_alpha   90.00
_cell.angle_beta   90.00
_cell.angle_gamma   90.00
#
_symmetry.space_group_name_H-M   'P 1'
#
loop_
_entity.id
_entity.type
_entity.pdbx_description
1 polymer ?
#
loop_
_entity_poly.entity_id
_entity_poly.type
_entity_poly.pdbx_seq_one_letter_code
_entity_poly.pdbx_strand_id
1 'polypeptide(L)'
;SSTMLLERLDGSRTLASVEDDDEAMGVLAGLLNRLHSVPAPPGLRGLGEIAGAMVEEVPSAVDSLADPEDRSRLRGWASAVAELVGEPGDRVLHWDLHYENVLAAEREPWLAIDPEPLVGDPGFDLWPALDTGWERIEATGDARRVVRRRFDLLTEALELDRGRAAGWTLARLLQNTL
;
A
#
# COMPACT_ATOMS: atom_id res chain seq x y z
N SER A 1 -25.12 11.62 -4.49
CA SER A 1 -24.66 11.08 -5.77
C SER A 1 -23.73 12.09 -6.38
N SER A 2 -22.44 11.77 -6.47
CA SER A 2 -21.46 12.52 -7.26
C SER A 2 -21.17 11.71 -8.51
N THR A 3 -21.31 12.31 -9.68
CA THR A 3 -20.91 11.70 -10.95
C THR A 3 -19.75 12.50 -11.52
N MET A 4 -18.72 11.81 -11.97
CA MET A 4 -17.56 12.40 -12.62
C MET A 4 -17.51 11.95 -14.08
N LEU A 5 -17.02 12.83 -14.94
CA LEU A 5 -16.66 12.50 -16.32
C LEU A 5 -15.14 12.53 -16.42
N LEU A 6 -14.55 11.36 -16.69
CA LEU A 6 -13.10 11.18 -16.84
C LEU A 6 -12.78 10.75 -18.28
N GLU A 7 -11.51 10.83 -18.64
CA GLU A 7 -11.05 10.27 -19.92
C GLU A 7 -11.26 8.75 -19.97
N ARG A 8 -11.46 8.20 -21.16
CA ARG A 8 -11.66 6.76 -21.34
C ARG A 8 -10.30 6.06 -21.36
N LEU A 9 -10.11 5.10 -20.47
CA LEU A 9 -8.94 4.21 -20.44
C LEU A 9 -9.25 2.85 -21.09
N ASP A 10 -8.22 2.07 -21.38
CA ASP A 10 -8.37 0.69 -21.82
C ASP A 10 -8.52 -0.25 -20.61
N GLY A 11 -9.77 -0.46 -20.18
CA GLY A 11 -10.11 -1.34 -19.06
C GLY A 11 -9.83 -2.83 -19.30
N SER A 12 -9.46 -3.23 -20.53
CA SER A 12 -9.04 -4.61 -20.84
C SER A 12 -7.55 -4.84 -20.62
N ARG A 13 -6.78 -3.76 -20.41
CA ARG A 13 -5.32 -3.80 -20.24
C ARG A 13 -4.94 -3.13 -18.94
N THR A 14 -4.93 -3.93 -17.88
CA THR A 14 -4.39 -3.56 -16.57
C THR A 14 -2.88 -3.78 -16.54
N LEU A 15 -2.21 -3.24 -15.52
CA LEU A 15 -0.79 -3.49 -15.30
C LEU A 15 -0.49 -4.96 -15.03
N ALA A 16 -1.49 -5.76 -14.63
CA ALA A 16 -1.36 -7.20 -14.53
C ALA A 16 -0.99 -7.84 -15.88
N SER A 17 -1.24 -7.18 -17.03
CA SER A 17 -0.81 -7.71 -18.33
C SER A 17 0.70 -7.64 -18.59
N VAL A 18 1.47 -6.91 -17.76
CA VAL A 18 2.94 -6.88 -17.84
C VAL A 18 3.50 -8.17 -17.24
N GLU A 19 4.34 -8.88 -18.00
CA GLU A 19 4.90 -10.18 -17.59
C GLU A 19 6.10 -10.02 -16.66
N ASP A 20 6.93 -9.00 -16.89
CA ASP A 20 8.10 -8.69 -16.06
C ASP A 20 7.67 -7.95 -14.78
N ASP A 21 7.93 -8.57 -13.64
CA ASP A 21 7.51 -8.06 -12.34
C ASP A 21 8.28 -6.80 -11.92
N ASP A 22 9.57 -6.70 -12.26
CA ASP A 22 10.39 -5.54 -11.96
C ASP A 22 9.93 -4.34 -12.82
N GLU A 23 9.54 -4.57 -14.09
CA GLU A 23 8.92 -3.55 -14.95
C GLU A 23 7.60 -3.05 -14.37
N ALA A 24 6.71 -3.97 -13.97
CA ALA A 24 5.42 -3.62 -13.36
C ALA A 24 5.60 -2.85 -12.04
N MET A 25 6.53 -3.27 -11.19
CA MET A 25 6.89 -2.53 -9.97
C MET A 25 7.45 -1.14 -10.29
N GLY A 26 8.25 -1.01 -11.34
CA GLY A 26 8.76 0.29 -11.81
C GLY A 26 7.64 1.25 -12.20
N VAL A 27 6.57 0.76 -12.84
CA VAL A 27 5.39 1.57 -13.16
C VAL A 27 4.66 2.02 -11.87
N LEU A 28 4.42 1.11 -10.93
CA LEU A 28 3.79 1.45 -9.65
C LEU A 28 4.63 2.48 -8.87
N ALA A 29 5.94 2.26 -8.78
CA ALA A 29 6.86 3.17 -8.13
C ALA A 29 6.83 4.57 -8.76
N GLY A 30 6.81 4.66 -10.09
CA GLY A 30 6.73 5.93 -10.80
C GLY A 30 5.41 6.69 -10.53
N LEU A 31 4.30 5.96 -10.45
CA LEU A 31 2.98 6.53 -10.13
C LEU A 31 2.93 7.01 -8.67
N LEU A 32 3.38 6.20 -7.72
CA LEU A 32 3.45 6.55 -6.30
C LEU A 32 4.37 7.74 -6.06
N ASN A 33 5.59 7.74 -6.63
CA ASN A 33 6.54 8.83 -6.48
C ASN A 33 5.96 10.16 -6.97
N ARG A 34 5.22 10.14 -8.09
CA ARG A 34 4.51 11.31 -8.58
C ARG A 34 3.41 11.77 -7.63
N LEU A 35 2.60 10.84 -7.11
CA LEU A 35 1.52 11.16 -6.16
C LEU A 35 2.07 11.75 -4.86
N HIS A 36 3.13 11.16 -4.33
CA HIS A 36 3.75 11.53 -3.04
C HIS A 36 4.60 12.79 -3.11
N SER A 37 4.88 13.31 -4.32
CA SER A 37 5.74 14.48 -4.54
C SER A 37 5.19 15.80 -3.98
N VAL A 38 3.89 15.86 -3.65
CA VAL A 38 3.23 17.06 -3.13
C VAL A 38 2.60 16.82 -1.75
N PRO A 39 2.61 17.82 -0.85
CA PRO A 39 1.85 17.75 0.39
C PRO A 39 0.36 17.59 0.13
N ALA A 40 -0.34 16.93 1.04
CA ALA A 40 -1.77 16.77 0.91
C ALA A 40 -2.55 18.10 1.05
N PRO A 41 -3.61 18.30 0.26
CA PRO A 41 -4.51 19.42 0.46
C PRO A 41 -5.25 19.28 1.80
N PRO A 42 -5.69 20.40 2.41
CA PRO A 42 -6.45 20.35 3.65
C PRO A 42 -7.81 19.64 3.44
N GLY A 43 -8.30 19.00 4.49
CA GLY A 43 -9.64 18.38 4.52
C GLY A 43 -9.69 16.90 4.17
N LEU A 44 -8.55 16.29 3.82
CA LEU A 44 -8.42 14.83 3.75
C LEU A 44 -8.24 14.23 5.15
N ARG A 45 -8.78 13.02 5.36
CA ARG A 45 -8.55 12.23 6.59
C ARG A 45 -7.07 11.89 6.74
N GLY A 46 -6.60 11.80 7.99
CA GLY A 46 -5.19 11.56 8.31
C GLY A 46 -4.91 10.14 8.78
N LEU A 47 -3.75 9.60 8.41
CA LEU A 47 -3.30 8.25 8.79
C LEU A 47 -3.14 8.10 10.30
N GLY A 48 -2.79 9.18 11.01
CA GLY A 48 -2.62 9.14 12.46
C GLY A 48 -3.91 8.78 13.21
N GLU A 49 -5.06 9.29 12.77
CA GLU A 49 -6.36 8.95 13.37
C GLU A 49 -6.69 7.46 13.15
N ILE A 50 -6.47 6.97 11.94
CA ILE A 50 -6.73 5.58 11.55
C ILE A 50 -5.80 4.63 12.31
N ALA A 51 -4.49 4.90 12.29
CA ALA A 51 -3.50 4.09 12.98
C ALA A 51 -3.71 4.10 14.50
N GLY A 52 -4.12 5.25 15.06
CA GLY A 52 -4.51 5.36 16.47
C GLY A 52 -5.69 4.46 16.82
N ALA A 53 -6.77 4.55 16.04
CA ALA A 53 -7.95 3.71 16.22
C ALA A 53 -7.62 2.19 16.11
N MET A 54 -6.78 1.82 15.14
CA MET A 54 -6.32 0.43 14.99
C MET A 54 -5.58 -0.05 16.25
N VAL A 55 -4.68 0.76 16.82
CA VAL A 55 -3.93 0.39 18.03
C VAL A 55 -4.86 0.25 19.24
N GLU A 56 -5.90 1.08 19.35
CA GLU A 56 -6.91 1.00 20.40
C GLU A 56 -7.77 -0.27 20.32
N GLU A 57 -8.02 -0.79 19.11
CA GLU A 57 -8.83 -1.99 18.87
C GLU A 57 -8.09 -3.31 19.15
N VAL A 58 -6.75 -3.30 19.03
CA VAL A 58 -5.90 -4.50 19.15
C VAL A 58 -6.17 -5.36 20.38
N PRO A 59 -6.34 -4.84 21.61
CA PRO A 59 -6.60 -5.67 22.78
C PRO A 59 -7.83 -6.58 22.60
N SER A 60 -8.93 -6.02 22.07
CA SER A 60 -10.16 -6.78 21.83
C SER A 60 -9.98 -7.82 20.71
N ALA A 61 -9.30 -7.46 19.63
CA ALA A 61 -9.01 -8.37 18.52
C ALA A 61 -8.08 -9.52 18.94
N VAL A 62 -7.09 -9.25 19.80
CA VAL A 62 -6.21 -10.29 20.35
C VAL A 62 -6.98 -11.29 21.22
N ASP A 63 -7.93 -10.81 22.02
CA ASP A 63 -8.72 -11.67 22.90
C ASP A 63 -9.67 -12.60 22.12
N SER A 64 -10.07 -12.22 20.91
CA SER A 64 -10.96 -13.02 20.05
C SER A 64 -10.24 -14.14 19.28
N LEU A 65 -8.92 -14.04 19.08
CA LEU A 65 -8.13 -15.06 18.38
C LEU A 65 -7.92 -16.30 19.25
N ALA A 66 -8.03 -17.50 18.67
CA ALA A 66 -7.78 -18.75 19.39
C ALA A 66 -6.28 -19.13 19.42
N ASP A 67 -5.56 -18.88 18.34
CA ASP A 67 -4.16 -19.30 18.18
C ASP A 67 -3.20 -18.31 18.89
N PRO A 68 -2.35 -18.78 19.83
CA PRO A 68 -1.30 -17.97 20.44
C PRO A 68 -0.33 -17.33 19.44
N GLU A 69 -0.05 -17.97 18.30
CA GLU A 69 0.83 -17.43 17.27
C GLU A 69 0.20 -16.22 16.59
N ASP A 70 -1.09 -16.29 16.23
CA ASP A 70 -1.81 -15.17 15.61
C ASP A 70 -1.92 -13.99 16.57
N ARG A 71 -2.18 -14.26 17.86
CA ARG A 71 -2.13 -13.23 18.91
C ARG A 71 -0.76 -12.56 18.98
N SER A 72 0.33 -13.34 18.84
CA SER A 72 1.68 -12.79 18.85
C SER A 72 1.99 -11.97 17.59
N ARG A 73 1.53 -12.42 16.42
CA ARG A 73 1.67 -11.68 15.14
C ARG A 73 0.95 -10.33 15.21
N LEU A 74 -0.32 -10.35 15.61
CA LEU A 74 -1.15 -9.15 15.72
C LEU A 74 -0.55 -8.11 16.69
N ARG A 75 -0.10 -8.55 17.87
CA ARG A 75 0.62 -7.68 18.83
C ARG A 75 1.92 -7.13 18.25
N GLY A 76 2.65 -7.92 17.46
CA GLY A 76 3.87 -7.48 16.80
C GLY A 76 3.61 -6.36 15.80
N TRP A 77 2.58 -6.49 14.97
CA TRP A 77 2.16 -5.43 14.05
C TRP A 77 1.71 -4.18 14.80
N ALA A 78 0.86 -4.33 15.82
CA ALA A 78 0.40 -3.22 16.65
C ALA A 78 1.55 -2.45 17.31
N SER A 79 2.57 -3.17 17.82
CA SER A 79 3.76 -2.53 18.39
C SER A 79 4.52 -1.71 17.37
N ALA A 80 4.65 -2.19 16.12
CA ALA A 80 5.31 -1.42 15.06
C ALA A 80 4.51 -0.15 14.70
N VAL A 81 3.17 -0.23 14.68
CA VAL A 81 2.30 0.93 14.41
C VAL A 81 2.37 1.96 15.55
N ALA A 82 2.39 1.50 16.81
CA ALA A 82 2.45 2.38 17.97
C ALA A 82 3.71 3.26 18.00
N GLU A 83 4.84 2.77 17.48
CA GLU A 83 6.08 3.57 17.36
C GLU A 83 5.99 4.64 16.24
N LEU A 84 5.09 4.48 15.26
CA LEU A 84 4.99 5.33 14.08
C LEU A 84 3.85 6.35 14.14
N VAL A 85 2.80 6.07 14.92
CA VAL A 85 1.56 6.87 14.95
C VAL A 85 1.76 8.35 15.31
N GLY A 86 2.82 8.67 16.05
CA GLY A 86 3.17 10.05 16.43
C GLY A 86 3.66 10.92 15.27
N GLU A 87 4.11 10.30 14.18
CA GLU A 87 4.59 10.98 12.98
C GLU A 87 3.91 10.35 11.76
N PRO A 88 2.61 10.58 11.50
CA PRO A 88 1.88 9.81 10.49
C PRO A 88 2.16 10.20 9.04
N GLY A 89 3.00 11.20 8.78
CA GLY A 89 3.28 11.74 7.44
C GLY A 89 2.25 12.76 6.94
N ASP A 90 2.56 13.41 5.82
CA ASP A 90 1.82 14.56 5.27
C ASP A 90 1.56 14.47 3.75
N ARG A 91 1.78 13.30 3.14
CA ARG A 91 1.65 13.08 1.70
C ARG A 91 0.25 12.58 1.35
N VAL A 92 -0.21 12.88 0.13
CA VAL A 92 -1.41 12.22 -0.41
C VAL A 92 -1.07 10.77 -0.68
N LEU A 93 -1.89 9.85 -0.19
CA LEU A 93 -1.77 8.42 -0.44
C LEU A 93 -2.87 7.96 -1.39
N HIS A 94 -2.58 6.93 -2.19
CA HIS A 94 -3.57 6.28 -3.04
C HIS A 94 -4.43 5.30 -2.24
N TRP A 95 -3.85 4.69 -1.20
CA TRP A 95 -4.39 3.65 -0.32
C TRP A 95 -4.61 2.28 -0.96
N ASP A 96 -4.93 2.24 -2.26
CA ASP A 96 -5.30 1.01 -2.98
C ASP A 96 -4.63 0.85 -4.35
N LEU A 97 -3.37 1.26 -4.50
CA LEU A 97 -2.69 1.16 -5.79
C LEU A 97 -2.10 -0.24 -6.03
N HIS A 98 -2.87 -1.09 -6.71
CA HIS A 98 -2.45 -2.43 -7.17
C HIS A 98 -2.57 -2.55 -8.70
N TYR A 99 -2.18 -3.69 -9.27
CA TYR A 99 -2.13 -3.88 -10.74
C TYR A 99 -3.45 -3.59 -11.48
N GLU A 100 -4.60 -3.83 -10.86
CA GLU A 100 -5.90 -3.65 -11.52
C GLU A 100 -6.36 -2.18 -11.48
N ASN A 101 -5.86 -1.40 -10.52
CA ASN A 101 -6.07 0.05 -10.43
C ASN A 101 -5.05 0.85 -11.26
N VAL A 102 -4.33 0.18 -12.17
CA VAL A 102 -3.46 0.81 -13.16
C VAL A 102 -3.85 0.33 -14.56
N LEU A 103 -4.36 1.24 -15.38
CA LEU A 103 -4.89 0.94 -16.72
C LEU A 103 -4.06 1.61 -17.82
N ALA A 104 -4.02 0.96 -18.98
CA ALA A 104 -3.37 1.53 -20.15
C ALA A 104 -4.14 2.74 -20.68
N ALA A 105 -3.41 3.75 -21.14
CA ALA A 105 -3.98 5.00 -21.67
C ALA A 105 -3.20 5.54 -22.87
N GLU A 106 -3.78 6.51 -23.58
CA GLU A 106 -3.12 7.19 -24.71
C GLU A 106 -2.21 8.34 -24.24
N ARG A 107 -2.63 9.07 -23.19
CA ARG A 107 -1.91 10.24 -22.67
C ARG A 107 -0.55 9.86 -22.08
N GLU A 108 -0.53 8.76 -21.34
CA GLU A 108 0.66 8.12 -20.79
C GLU A 108 0.45 6.60 -20.87
N PRO A 109 1.50 5.77 -20.93
CA PRO A 109 1.34 4.32 -21.09
C PRO A 109 0.45 3.68 -20.03
N TRP A 110 0.47 4.21 -18.80
CA TRP A 110 -0.25 3.72 -17.64
C TRP A 110 -0.77 4.88 -16.80
N LEU A 111 -2.00 4.77 -16.30
CA LEU A 111 -2.62 5.73 -15.37
C LEU A 111 -3.23 5.00 -14.17
N ALA A 112 -3.08 5.59 -12.99
CA ALA A 112 -3.74 5.15 -11.77
C ALA A 112 -5.22 5.57 -11.75
N ILE A 113 -6.08 4.73 -11.19
CA ILE A 113 -7.52 4.98 -11.02
C ILE A 113 -7.98 4.61 -9.60
N ASP A 114 -9.18 5.07 -9.27
CA ASP A 114 -9.90 4.71 -8.03
C ASP A 114 -9.11 4.93 -6.72
N PRO A 115 -8.53 6.13 -6.50
CA PRO A 115 -7.86 6.41 -5.24
C PRO A 115 -8.87 6.50 -4.09
N GLU A 116 -8.47 6.02 -2.92
CA GLU A 116 -9.15 6.27 -1.64
C GLU A 116 -8.30 7.23 -0.79
N PRO A 117 -8.29 8.54 -1.10
CA PRO A 117 -7.24 9.44 -0.67
C PRO A 117 -7.19 9.62 0.85
N LEU A 118 -5.98 9.50 1.38
CA LEU A 118 -5.60 9.73 2.77
C LEU A 118 -4.37 10.66 2.81
N VAL A 119 -4.21 11.41 3.90
CA VAL A 119 -2.93 12.04 4.24
C VAL A 119 -2.09 11.12 5.12
N GLY A 120 -0.87 10.80 4.73
CA GLY A 120 0.01 10.01 5.58
C GLY A 120 1.39 9.74 5.03
N ASP A 121 2.00 8.67 5.53
CA ASP A 121 3.34 8.23 5.19
C ASP A 121 3.32 7.35 3.91
N PRO A 122 4.17 7.65 2.92
CA PRO A 122 4.31 6.84 1.70
C PRO A 122 4.50 5.34 1.92
N GLY A 123 5.10 4.94 3.05
CA GLY A 123 5.29 3.53 3.39
C GLY A 123 3.99 2.74 3.54
N PHE A 124 2.87 3.40 3.81
CA PHE A 124 1.55 2.77 3.94
C PHE A 124 0.97 2.34 2.59
N ASP A 125 1.33 3.04 1.50
CA ASP A 125 0.91 2.73 0.13
C ASP A 125 1.66 1.54 -0.48
N LEU A 126 2.69 1.00 0.19
CA LEU A 126 3.47 -0.10 -0.35
C LEU A 126 2.69 -1.42 -0.38
N TRP A 127 1.84 -1.70 0.61
CA TRP A 127 1.19 -3.01 0.72
C TRP A 127 0.34 -3.38 -0.51
N PRO A 128 -0.58 -2.53 -1.02
CA PRO A 128 -1.35 -2.84 -2.23
C PRO A 128 -0.46 -3.19 -3.45
N ALA A 129 0.69 -2.54 -3.58
CA ALA A 129 1.67 -2.84 -4.63
C ALA A 129 2.41 -4.17 -4.39
N LEU A 130 2.68 -4.51 -3.12
CA LEU A 130 3.32 -5.78 -2.76
C LEU A 130 2.37 -6.97 -2.91
N ASP A 131 1.09 -6.78 -2.61
CA ASP A 131 0.02 -7.79 -2.55
C ASP A 131 -0.73 -7.94 -3.89
N THR A 132 0.02 -8.05 -4.99
CA THR A 132 -0.57 -8.13 -6.33
C THR A 132 0.04 -9.24 -7.19
N GLY A 133 -0.74 -9.84 -8.08
CA GLY A 133 -0.26 -10.91 -8.98
C GLY A 133 0.17 -12.19 -8.25
N TRP A 134 -0.53 -12.58 -7.18
CA TRP A 134 -0.10 -13.63 -6.25
C TRP A 134 0.06 -15.02 -6.90
N GLU A 135 -0.79 -15.36 -7.86
CA GLU A 135 -0.68 -16.64 -8.60
C GLU A 135 0.71 -16.81 -9.26
N ARG A 136 1.29 -15.73 -9.80
CA ARG A 136 2.63 -15.76 -10.41
C ARG A 136 3.72 -15.86 -9.35
N ILE A 137 3.54 -15.15 -8.24
CA ILE A 137 4.47 -15.18 -7.11
C ILE A 137 4.57 -16.60 -6.57
N GLU A 138 3.44 -17.26 -6.34
CA GLU A 138 3.39 -18.65 -5.88
C GLU A 138 4.05 -19.60 -6.89
N ALA A 139 3.81 -19.40 -8.19
CA ALA A 139 4.42 -20.20 -9.25
C ALA A 139 5.97 -20.13 -9.27
N THR A 140 6.59 -19.09 -8.69
CA THR A 140 8.05 -19.02 -8.56
C THR A 140 8.63 -20.00 -7.53
N GLY A 141 7.81 -20.53 -6.62
CA GLY A 141 8.25 -21.35 -5.48
C GLY A 141 9.01 -20.61 -4.39
N ASP A 142 9.18 -19.28 -4.50
CA ASP A 142 9.87 -18.45 -3.50
C ASP A 142 9.22 -17.06 -3.39
N ALA A 143 7.97 -17.05 -2.92
CA ALA A 143 7.19 -15.83 -2.73
C ALA A 143 7.93 -14.79 -1.87
N ARG A 144 8.64 -15.25 -0.83
CA ARG A 144 9.39 -14.38 0.08
C ARG A 144 10.49 -13.60 -0.65
N ARG A 145 11.22 -14.24 -1.56
CA ARG A 145 12.24 -13.54 -2.37
C ARG A 145 11.60 -12.50 -3.28
N VAL A 146 10.46 -12.80 -3.90
CA VAL A 146 9.75 -11.84 -4.77
C VAL A 146 9.26 -10.63 -3.98
N VAL A 147 8.55 -10.83 -2.87
CA VAL A 147 8.06 -9.73 -2.02
C VAL A 147 9.20 -8.84 -1.53
N ARG A 148 10.34 -9.43 -1.15
CA ARG A 148 11.54 -8.66 -0.77
C ARG A 148 12.08 -7.84 -1.92
N ARG A 149 12.17 -8.42 -3.12
CA ARG A 149 12.61 -7.71 -4.32
C ARG A 149 11.70 -6.53 -4.63
N ARG A 150 10.38 -6.72 -4.57
CA ARG A 150 9.40 -5.64 -4.75
C ARG A 150 9.56 -4.54 -3.71
N PHE A 151 9.69 -4.91 -2.43
CA PHE A 151 9.92 -3.95 -1.35
C PHE A 151 11.23 -3.17 -1.55
N ASP A 152 12.29 -3.82 -2.00
CA ASP A 152 13.56 -3.17 -2.34
C ASP A 152 13.39 -2.16 -3.47
N LEU A 153 12.75 -2.55 -4.57
CA LEU A 153 12.50 -1.67 -5.72
C LEU A 153 11.65 -0.45 -5.33
N LEU A 154 10.57 -0.67 -4.59
CA LEU A 154 9.68 0.40 -4.16
C LEU A 154 10.41 1.37 -3.22
N THR A 155 11.06 0.86 -2.17
CA THR A 155 11.76 1.72 -1.19
C THR A 155 12.93 2.48 -1.80
N GLU A 156 13.66 1.89 -2.75
CA GLU A 156 14.72 2.56 -3.51
C GLU A 156 14.15 3.68 -4.39
N ALA A 157 13.12 3.38 -5.19
CA ALA A 157 12.54 4.34 -6.14
C ALA A 157 11.79 5.50 -5.46
N LEU A 158 11.23 5.27 -4.28
CA LEU A 158 10.53 6.27 -3.47
C LEU A 158 11.43 6.95 -2.42
N GLU A 159 12.72 6.57 -2.36
CA GLU A 159 13.71 7.09 -1.40
C GLU A 159 13.26 6.99 0.07
N LEU A 160 12.60 5.88 0.43
CA LEU A 160 12.02 5.70 1.77
C LEU A 160 13.03 5.12 2.77
N ASP A 161 12.93 5.55 4.03
CA ASP A 161 13.56 4.80 5.11
C ASP A 161 12.93 3.41 5.22
N ARG A 162 13.76 2.38 5.07
CA ARG A 162 13.29 0.99 4.96
C ARG A 162 12.65 0.46 6.23
N GLY A 163 13.14 0.88 7.41
CA GLY A 163 12.59 0.44 8.69
C GLY A 163 11.18 1.01 8.89
N ARG A 164 11.03 2.30 8.61
CA ARG A 164 9.76 3.02 8.63
C ARG A 164 8.76 2.49 7.60
N ALA A 165 9.20 2.28 6.36
CA ALA A 165 8.38 1.70 5.31
C ALA A 165 7.87 0.30 5.67
N ALA A 166 8.73 -0.54 6.26
CA ALA A 166 8.32 -1.86 6.73
C ALA A 166 7.27 -1.75 7.85
N GLY A 167 7.44 -0.84 8.81
CA GLY A 167 6.46 -0.63 9.87
C GLY A 167 5.09 -0.17 9.35
N TRP A 168 5.04 0.72 8.35
CA TRP A 168 3.77 1.11 7.72
C TRP A 168 3.16 0.02 6.84
N THR A 169 3.97 -0.86 6.25
CA THR A 169 3.46 -2.07 5.58
C THR A 169 2.84 -3.04 6.61
N LEU A 170 3.43 -3.18 7.81
CA LEU A 170 2.81 -3.93 8.90
C LEU A 170 1.52 -3.28 9.39
N ALA A 171 1.40 -1.96 9.33
CA ALA A 171 0.15 -1.25 9.61
C ALA A 171 -0.98 -1.69 8.67
N ARG A 172 -0.70 -1.89 7.37
CA ARG A 172 -1.67 -2.43 6.43
C ARG A 172 -2.08 -3.86 6.75
N LEU A 173 -1.14 -4.71 7.16
CA LEU A 173 -1.46 -6.07 7.62
C LEU A 173 -2.36 -6.06 8.86
N LEU A 174 -2.07 -5.17 9.82
CA LEU A 174 -2.92 -4.97 10.98
C LEU A 174 -4.31 -4.51 10.55
N GLN A 175 -4.41 -3.50 9.70
CA GLN A 175 -5.68 -2.98 9.18
C GLN A 175 -6.52 -4.05 8.48
N ASN A 176 -5.90 -4.92 7.69
CA ASN A 176 -6.62 -5.96 6.96
C ASN A 176 -7.04 -7.14 7.85
N THR A 177 -6.57 -7.18 9.10
CA THR A 177 -6.85 -8.25 10.07
C THR A 177 -7.87 -7.83 11.13
N LEU A 178 -7.94 -6.53 11.45
CA LEU A 178 -8.99 -5.95 12.30
C LEU A 178 -10.33 -5.92 11.55
#